data_AF-E4XME7-F1
#
_entry.id   AF-E4XME7-F1
#
_cell.length_a   1.000
_cell.length_b   1.000
_cell.length_c   1.000
_cell.angle_alpha   90.00
_cell.angle_beta   90.00
_cell.angle_gamma   90.00
#
_symmetry.space_group_name_H-M   'P 1'
#
loop_
_entity.id
_entity.type
_entity.pdbx_description
1 polymer ?
#
loop_
_entity_poly.entity_id
_entity_poly.type
_entity_poly.pdbx_seq_one_letter_code
_entity_poly.pdbx_strand_id
1 'polypeptide(L)'
;MLLIGGEDWGNGGVTQSGIWQLKDENWNQIGELLQADRSGSAIYIGRSIYYFGYDSEAIERLDFNETEELQNVAQIGNQPSNYFYPVLFQTVFNYCI
;
A
#
# COMPACT_ATOMS: atom_id res chain seq x y z
N MET A 1 -7.09 -10.53 2.21
CA MET A 1 -5.61 -10.45 2.12
C MET A 1 -5.24 -9.62 0.90
N LEU A 2 -4.16 -8.84 0.96
CA LEU A 2 -3.73 -7.97 -0.12
C LEU A 2 -2.28 -8.23 -0.53
N LEU A 3 -2.01 -8.05 -1.82
CA LEU A 3 -0.69 -7.95 -2.42
C LEU A 3 -0.58 -6.58 -3.08
N ILE A 4 0.43 -5.79 -2.69
CA ILE A 4 0.54 -4.37 -3.03
C ILE A 4 1.92 -4.14 -3.63
N GLY A 5 1.95 -3.74 -4.90
CA GLY A 5 3.19 -3.47 -5.63
C GLY A 5 4.11 -4.68 -5.73
N GLY A 6 5.42 -4.44 -5.58
CA GLY A 6 6.46 -5.47 -5.66
C GLY A 6 7.27 -5.38 -6.95
N GLU A 7 8.06 -6.42 -7.22
CA GLU A 7 8.95 -6.48 -8.39
C GLU A 7 8.70 -7.79 -9.16
N ASP A 8 8.44 -7.65 -10.46
CA ASP A 8 8.23 -8.80 -11.35
C ASP A 8 9.53 -9.21 -12.04
N TRP A 9 10.22 -10.19 -11.46
CA TRP A 9 11.43 -10.78 -12.04
C TRP A 9 11.18 -11.58 -13.33
N GLY A 10 9.95 -12.01 -13.58
CA GLY A 10 9.55 -12.63 -14.85
C GLY A 10 9.52 -11.62 -16.00
N ASN A 11 9.38 -10.33 -15.67
CA ASN A 11 9.36 -9.22 -16.62
C ASN A 11 10.56 -8.27 -16.42
N GLY A 12 11.74 -8.81 -16.10
CA GLY A 12 12.98 -8.04 -16.03
C GLY A 12 13.15 -7.16 -14.79
N GLY A 13 12.43 -7.44 -13.71
CA GLY A 13 12.54 -6.69 -12.45
C GLY A 13 11.77 -5.37 -12.48
N VAL A 14 10.67 -5.31 -13.24
CA VAL A 14 9.83 -4.10 -13.31
C VAL A 14 9.03 -3.97 -12.02
N THR A 15 9.15 -2.80 -11.39
CA THR A 15 8.35 -2.44 -10.23
C THR A 15 6.87 -2.36 -10.60
N GLN A 16 6.02 -2.92 -9.74
CA GLN A 16 4.58 -3.02 -9.95
C GLN A 16 3.83 -1.99 -9.11
N SER A 17 2.69 -1.50 -9.63
CA SER A 17 1.74 -0.68 -8.87
C SER A 17 0.49 -1.46 -8.47
N GLY A 18 0.27 -2.66 -9.01
CA GLY A 18 -0.98 -3.41 -8.81
C GLY A 18 -1.32 -3.66 -7.35
N ILE A 19 -2.58 -3.43 -7.00
CA ILE A 19 -3.19 -3.82 -5.72
C ILE A 19 -4.11 -4.99 -6.00
N TRP A 20 -3.79 -6.14 -5.44
CA TRP A 20 -4.51 -7.39 -5.62
C TRP A 20 -5.14 -7.83 -4.30
N GLN A 21 -6.38 -8.31 -4.36
CA GLN A 21 -7.11 -8.83 -3.20
C GLN A 21 -7.49 -10.29 -3.42
N LEU A 22 -7.26 -11.12 -2.41
CA LEU A 22 -7.79 -12.47 -2.35
C LEU A 22 -9.26 -12.41 -1.87
N LYS A 23 -10.18 -12.79 -2.74
CA LYS A 23 -11.63 -12.89 -2.48
C LYS A 23 -12.18 -14.13 -3.17
N ASP A 24 -12.99 -14.92 -2.47
CA ASP A 24 -13.60 -16.15 -3.00
C ASP A 24 -12.56 -17.08 -3.68
N GLU A 25 -11.44 -17.31 -3.01
CA GLU A 25 -10.30 -18.14 -3.48
C GLU A 25 -9.57 -17.61 -4.74
N ASN A 26 -9.93 -16.41 -5.23
CA ASN A 26 -9.34 -15.81 -6.41
C ASN A 26 -8.61 -14.51 -6.09
N TRP A 27 -7.45 -14.32 -6.71
CA TRP A 27 -6.73 -13.05 -6.69
C TRP A 27 -7.22 -12.18 -7.83
N ASN A 28 -7.76 -11.01 -7.49
CA ASN A 28 -8.23 -10.03 -8.46
C ASN A 28 -7.51 -8.70 -8.23
N GLN A 29 -7.10 -8.05 -9.32
CA GLN A 29 -6.61 -6.68 -9.23
C GLN A 29 -7.79 -5.76 -8.94
N ILE A 30 -7.70 -5.00 -7.86
CA ILE A 30 -8.76 -4.10 -7.39
C ILE A 30 -8.38 -2.62 -7.55
N GLY A 31 -7.12 -2.35 -7.88
CA GLY A 31 -6.61 -1.00 -8.09
C GLY A 31 -5.10 -0.98 -8.34
N GLU A 32 -4.53 0.21 -8.27
CA GLU A 32 -3.11 0.47 -8.43
C GLU A 32 -2.67 1.53 -7.41
N LEU A 33 -1.43 1.40 -6.93
CA LEU A 33 -0.70 2.50 -6.31
C LEU A 33 -0.56 3.63 -7.33
N LEU A 34 -0.47 4.88 -6.85
CA LEU A 34 -0.25 6.04 -7.71
C LEU A 34 1.14 5.99 -8.36
N GLN A 35 2.10 5.35 -7.70
CA GLN A 35 3.42 5.05 -8.22
C GLN A 35 3.79 3.59 -7.96
N ALA A 36 4.38 2.93 -8.95
CA ALA A 36 4.89 1.57 -8.78
C ALA A 36 6.02 1.55 -7.74
N ASP A 37 5.93 0.65 -6.76
CA ASP A 37 6.91 0.59 -5.67
C ASP A 37 7.10 -0.83 -5.12
N ARG A 38 8.18 -1.05 -4.38
CA ARG A 38 8.63 -2.32 -3.79
C ARG A 38 9.37 -2.03 -2.48
N SER A 39 9.63 -3.05 -1.64
CA SER A 39 10.48 -2.90 -0.43
C SER A 39 10.04 -1.84 0.60
N GLY A 40 8.84 -1.30 0.45
CA GLY A 40 8.21 -0.40 1.40
C GLY A 40 7.58 -1.13 2.59
N SER A 41 6.80 -0.39 3.37
CA SER A 41 6.06 -0.92 4.52
C SER A 41 4.61 -0.53 4.49
N ALA A 42 3.76 -1.38 5.07
CA ALA A 42 2.33 -1.14 5.13
C ALA A 42 1.77 -1.39 6.54
N ILE A 43 0.77 -0.61 6.93
CA ILE A 43 0.01 -0.82 8.18
C ILE A 43 -1.48 -0.55 7.94
N TYR A 44 -2.34 -1.41 8.47
CA TYR A 44 -3.80 -1.27 8.41
C TYR A 44 -4.32 -0.62 9.69
N ILE A 45 -4.94 0.56 9.57
CA ILE A 45 -5.47 1.34 10.68
C ILE A 45 -6.81 1.96 10.26
N GLY A 46 -7.87 1.76 11.04
CA GLY A 46 -9.13 2.49 10.85
C GLY A 46 -9.83 2.25 9.51
N ARG A 47 -9.68 1.07 8.89
CA ARG A 47 -10.15 0.73 7.52
C ARG A 47 -9.38 1.39 6.38
N SER A 48 -8.21 1.93 6.67
CA SER A 48 -7.27 2.36 5.64
C SER A 48 -5.96 1.60 5.76
N ILE A 49 -5.28 1.39 4.63
CA ILE A 49 -3.89 0.95 4.61
C ILE A 49 -3.02 2.15 4.31
N TYR A 50 -1.99 2.32 5.12
CA TYR A 50 -0.96 3.32 4.88
C TYR A 50 0.26 2.59 4.34
N TYR A 51 0.58 2.85 3.07
CA TYR A 51 1.73 2.32 2.36
C TYR A 51 2.82 3.38 2.28
N PHE A 52 4.04 3.00 2.67
CA PHE A 52 5.23 3.85 2.67
C PHE A 52 6.20 3.28 1.65
N GLY A 53 6.28 3.95 0.50
CA GLY A 53 7.05 3.52 -0.65
C GLY A 53 8.56 3.73 -0.52
N TYR A 54 9.38 2.75 -0.94
CA TYR A 54 10.84 2.86 -0.88
C TYR A 54 11.39 3.68 -2.03
N ASP A 55 11.05 3.33 -3.27
CA ASP A 55 11.59 3.97 -4.47
C ASP A 55 10.82 5.26 -4.81
N SER A 56 9.49 5.30 -4.57
CA SER A 56 8.67 6.49 -4.84
C SER A 56 8.74 7.56 -3.75
N GLU A 57 9.22 7.18 -2.54
CA GLU A 57 9.13 7.95 -1.30
C GLU A 57 7.70 8.33 -0.90
N ALA A 58 6.67 7.92 -1.65
CA ALA A 58 5.29 8.33 -1.41
C ALA A 58 4.71 7.64 -0.19
N ILE A 59 3.90 8.39 0.56
CA ILE A 59 3.02 7.84 1.59
C ILE A 59 1.62 7.82 1.00
N GLU A 60 1.14 6.63 0.64
CA GLU A 60 -0.17 6.43 0.03
C GLU A 60 -1.15 5.82 1.05
N ARG A 61 -2.38 6.33 1.07
CA ARG A 61 -3.48 5.82 1.86
C ARG A 61 -4.49 5.16 0.93
N LEU A 62 -4.73 3.87 1.16
CA LEU A 62 -5.76 3.08 0.49
C LEU A 62 -6.98 3.03 1.41
N ASP A 63 -8.09 3.60 0.97
CA ASP A 63 -9.33 3.71 1.75
C ASP A 63 -10.31 2.61 1.36
N PHE A 64 -10.85 1.89 2.34
CA PHE A 64 -11.82 0.82 2.14
C PHE A 64 -13.19 1.19 2.73
N ASN A 65 -14.26 0.73 2.10
CA ASN A 65 -15.61 0.84 2.65
C ASN A 65 -15.88 -0.23 3.73
N GLU A 66 -17.10 -0.25 4.28
CA GLU A 66 -17.52 -1.22 5.30
C GLU A 66 -17.51 -2.67 4.83
N THR A 67 -17.58 -2.89 3.52
CA THR A 67 -17.54 -4.22 2.89
C THR A 67 -16.13 -4.59 2.39
N GLU A 68 -15.09 -3.89 2.87
CA GLU A 68 -13.68 -4.09 2.51
C GLU A 68 -13.37 -3.96 1.00
N GLU A 69 -14.11 -3.07 0.31
CA GLU A 69 -13.86 -2.73 -1.08
C GLU A 69 -13.07 -1.43 -1.16
N LEU A 70 -11.98 -1.45 -1.95
CA LEU A 70 -11.14 -0.28 -2.18
C LEU A 70 -11.94 0.83 -2.85
N GLN A 71 -11.97 2.00 -2.23
CA GLN A 71 -12.67 3.18 -2.72
C GLN A 71 -11.72 4.18 -3.36
N ASN A 72 -10.54 4.35 -2.76
CA ASN A 72 -9.61 5.39 -3.17
C ASN A 72 -8.16 5.05 -2.80
N VAL A 73 -7.22 5.58 -3.59
CA VAL A 73 -5.79 5.61 -3.30
C VAL A 73 -5.33 7.06 -3.37
N ALA A 74 -4.83 7.60 -2.26
CA ALA A 74 -4.38 8.98 -2.18
C ALA A 74 -2.97 9.08 -1.62
N GLN A 75 -2.11 9.85 -2.29
CA GLN A 75 -0.85 10.28 -1.69
C GLN A 75 -1.14 11.35 -0.63
N ILE A 76 -0.76 11.06 0.61
CA ILE A 76 -0.99 11.94 1.76
C ILE A 76 0.31 12.58 2.29
N GLY A 77 1.45 12.23 1.69
CA GLY A 77 2.74 12.79 2.04
C GLY A 77 3.88 12.12 1.28
N ASN A 78 5.10 12.50 1.64
CA ASN A 78 6.33 11.87 1.21
C ASN A 78 7.22 11.61 2.41
N GLN A 79 7.95 10.51 2.38
CA GLN A 79 9.07 10.27 3.25
C GLN A 79 10.19 11.26 2.92
N PRO A 80 11.02 11.64 3.92
CA PRO A 80 12.14 12.54 3.67
C PRO A 80 13.30 11.90 2.87
N SER A 81 13.28 10.58 2.71
CA SER A 81 14.26 9.80 1.94
C SER A 81 13.72 8.39 1.70
N ASN A 82 14.37 7.66 0.80
CA ASN A 82 14.25 6.22 0.63
C ASN A 82 14.76 5.40 1.85
N TYR A 83 13.84 4.81 2.61
CA TYR A 83 14.17 3.92 3.73
C TYR A 83 13.95 2.46 3.34
N PHE A 84 14.99 1.64 3.44
CA PHE A 84 14.90 0.22 3.16
C PHE A 84 14.33 -0.53 4.38
N TYR A 85 13.19 -1.21 4.20
CA TYR A 85 12.47 -1.95 5.24
C TYR A 85 12.14 -1.12 6.51
N PRO A 86 11.45 0.03 6.38
CA PRO A 86 11.14 0.87 7.54
C PRO A 86 10.14 0.17 8.46
N VAL A 87 10.33 0.24 9.78
CA VAL A 87 9.37 -0.35 10.72
C VAL A 87 8.23 0.63 10.95
N LEU A 88 6.99 0.19 10.70
CA LEU A 88 5.78 0.95 11.03
C LEU A 88 5.21 0.46 12.36
N PHE A 89 4.86 1.39 13.23
CA PHE A 89 4.23 1.12 14.52
C PHE A 89 3.08 2.08 14.76
N GLN A 90 1.89 1.54 15.01
CA GLN A 90 0.77 2.33 15.46
C GLN A 90 0.99 2.73 16.92
N THR A 91 1.14 4.02 17.18
CA THR A 91 1.17 4.55 18.56
C THR A 91 -0.25 4.64 19.14
N VAL A 92 -0.44 5.29 20.28
CA VAL A 92 -1.76 5.42 20.93
C VAL A 92 -2.87 5.76 19.92
N PHE A 93 -4.08 5.24 20.15
CA PHE A 93 -5.23 5.54 19.31
C PHE A 93 -5.35 7.05 19.13
N ASN A 94 -5.20 7.51 17.88
CA ASN A 94 -5.42 8.90 17.53
C ASN A 94 -6.93 9.13 17.57
N TYR A 95 -7.45 9.57 18.72
CA TYR A 95 -8.88 9.87 18.93
C TYR A 95 -9.39 11.02 18.03
N CYS A 96 -8.49 11.68 17.30
CA CYS A 96 -8.80 12.75 16.36
C CYS A 96 -9.00 12.27 14.91
N ILE A 97 -9.19 10.97 14.66
CA ILE A 97 -9.60 10.39 13.37
C ILE A 97 -10.98 9.74 13.53
#